data_AF-A0A1X6PKI7-F1
#
_entry.id   AF-A0A1X6PKI7-F1
#
_cell.length_a   1.000
_cell.length_b   1.000
_cell.length_c   1.000
_cell.angle_alpha   90.00
_cell.angle_beta   90.00
_cell.angle_gamma   90.00
#
_symmetry.space_group_name_H-M   'P 1'
#
loop_
_entity.id
_entity.type
_entity.pdbx_description
1 polymer ?
#
loop_
_entity_poly.entity_id
_entity_poly.type
_entity_poly.pdbx_seq_one_letter_code
_entity_poly.pdbx_strand_id
1 'polypeptide(L)'
;MAFVSAVPVGAARVTVYGAQKSSFVSTTPAPAAAAATPAGPTMLLAARVRKVSGGFSTKGGSYAQIASKSDKYLAQTINQQYKRVAAAGGVYNVQCTEGSVSGMAEYKRIAAKTRAFRDLQKTPSQKYGDLYAMRSASIQVAHGCHTEEKMLVNNPQAAASYVVGQREAMRQCVRYATPESTEENYIASKVQDQMLKAVAPYGVFTRCTDGTVKGQAEEMRVAALNASYRTQQASAGTLAQQKYNQSAFGRSQANGCNYEECLCTTYPAAAASFQYYQN
;
A
#
# COMPACT_ATOMS: atom_id res chain seq x y z
N MET A 1 -35.61 14.08 -22.48
CA MET A 1 -36.77 13.25 -22.10
C MET A 1 -36.42 11.80 -22.32
N ALA A 2 -36.27 11.05 -21.23
CA ALA A 2 -36.47 9.60 -21.12
C ALA A 2 -36.36 9.27 -19.62
N PHE A 3 -37.48 8.92 -19.01
CA PHE A 3 -37.65 8.53 -17.60
C PHE A 3 -37.44 7.02 -17.47
N VAL A 4 -36.65 6.56 -16.49
CA VAL A 4 -36.75 5.24 -15.84
C VAL A 4 -36.23 5.42 -14.40
N SER A 5 -37.08 5.74 -13.42
CA SER A 5 -37.91 4.84 -12.59
C SER A 5 -37.10 4.00 -11.59
N ALA A 6 -37.26 4.34 -10.31
CA ALA A 6 -36.67 3.72 -9.14
C ALA A 6 -37.17 2.28 -8.90
N VAL A 7 -36.31 1.43 -8.35
CA VAL A 7 -36.66 0.06 -7.90
C VAL A 7 -36.86 0.07 -6.37
N PRO A 8 -38.00 -0.42 -5.84
CA PRO A 8 -38.24 -0.51 -4.41
C PRO A 8 -37.78 -1.84 -3.81
N VAL A 9 -37.44 -1.78 -2.52
CA VAL A 9 -37.17 -2.89 -1.60
C VAL A 9 -38.47 -3.64 -1.28
N GLY A 10 -38.49 -4.98 -1.32
CA GLY A 10 -39.67 -5.77 -0.95
C GLY A 10 -39.40 -7.25 -0.71
N ALA A 11 -39.84 -7.74 0.45
CA ALA A 11 -39.62 -9.06 1.05
C ALA A 11 -40.11 -10.27 0.22
N ALA A 12 -39.32 -11.34 0.22
CA ALA A 12 -39.74 -12.64 -0.32
C ALA A 12 -40.54 -13.42 0.74
N ARG A 13 -41.85 -13.62 0.47
CA ARG A 13 -42.69 -14.64 1.11
C ARG A 13 -42.68 -15.88 0.22
N VAL A 14 -42.32 -17.04 0.76
CA VAL A 14 -42.48 -18.34 0.09
C VAL A 14 -43.75 -19.01 0.59
N THR A 15 -44.63 -19.34 -0.34
CA THR A 15 -45.94 -19.98 -0.19
C THR A 15 -45.79 -21.48 0.08
N VAL A 16 -46.57 -22.02 1.03
CA VAL A 16 -46.64 -23.44 1.37
C VAL A 16 -47.86 -24.07 0.67
N TYR A 17 -47.64 -25.12 -0.11
CA TYR A 17 -48.71 -25.99 -0.64
C TYR A 17 -49.11 -27.06 0.39
N GLY A 18 -50.42 -27.32 0.47
CA GLY A 18 -51.04 -28.13 1.52
C GLY A 18 -51.02 -29.66 1.33
N ALA A 19 -51.03 -30.31 2.50
CA ALA A 19 -51.77 -31.51 2.92
C ALA A 19 -51.81 -32.78 2.04
N GLN A 20 -51.15 -33.84 2.51
CA GLN A 20 -51.70 -35.20 2.49
C GLN A 20 -51.55 -35.86 3.87
N LYS A 21 -52.61 -36.56 4.30
CA LYS A 21 -52.82 -37.19 5.61
C LYS A 21 -52.41 -38.66 5.62
N SER A 22 -52.20 -39.15 6.86
CA SER A 22 -52.04 -40.54 7.33
C SER A 22 -50.63 -41.09 7.15
N SER A 23 -49.99 -41.69 8.16
CA SER A 23 -50.49 -42.57 9.20
C SER A 23 -49.78 -42.33 10.55
N PHE A 24 -50.58 -42.30 11.63
CA PHE A 24 -50.10 -42.29 13.01
C PHE A 24 -49.44 -43.63 13.35
N VAL A 25 -48.13 -43.62 13.58
CA VAL A 25 -47.46 -44.62 14.41
C VAL A 25 -46.99 -43.91 15.67
N SER A 26 -47.54 -44.34 16.80
CA SER A 26 -47.16 -43.91 18.13
C SER A 26 -45.71 -44.33 18.40
N THR A 27 -44.78 -43.40 18.20
CA THR A 27 -43.55 -43.34 18.96
C THR A 27 -43.63 -42.06 19.78
N THR A 28 -43.71 -42.21 21.10
CA THR A 28 -43.51 -41.12 22.06
C THR A 28 -42.43 -40.17 21.55
N PRO A 29 -42.69 -38.85 21.40
CA PRO A 29 -41.60 -37.94 21.13
C PRO A 29 -40.67 -38.02 22.35
N ALA A 30 -39.43 -38.45 22.13
CA ALA A 30 -38.35 -38.03 23.01
C ALA A 30 -38.52 -36.51 23.17
N PRO A 31 -38.45 -35.94 24.39
CA PRO A 31 -38.58 -34.51 24.55
C PRO A 31 -37.60 -33.90 23.57
N ALA A 32 -38.10 -33.08 22.64
CA ALA A 32 -37.26 -32.33 21.73
C ALA A 32 -36.24 -31.65 22.64
N ALA A 33 -34.98 -32.11 22.57
CA ALA A 33 -33.90 -31.42 23.23
C ALA A 33 -33.98 -30.02 22.66
N ALA A 34 -34.52 -29.10 23.47
CA ALA A 34 -34.64 -27.72 23.08
C ALA A 34 -33.27 -27.36 22.54
N ALA A 35 -33.23 -26.93 21.28
CA ALA A 35 -32.02 -26.46 20.62
C ALA A 35 -31.59 -25.11 21.22
N ALA A 36 -31.44 -25.09 22.54
CA ALA A 36 -30.71 -24.14 23.33
C ALA A 36 -29.48 -24.90 23.85
N THR A 37 -28.63 -25.38 22.94
CA THR A 37 -27.22 -25.52 23.32
C THR A 37 -26.82 -24.15 23.85
N PRO A 38 -26.52 -24.00 25.16
CA PRO A 38 -26.11 -22.70 25.68
C PRO A 38 -24.94 -22.25 24.83
N ALA A 39 -25.00 -21.00 24.35
CA ALA A 39 -23.93 -20.43 23.56
C ALA A 39 -22.60 -20.76 24.26
N GLY A 40 -21.68 -21.39 23.53
CA GLY A 40 -20.42 -21.83 24.11
C GLY A 40 -19.78 -20.69 24.91
N PRO A 41 -19.08 -20.96 26.02
CA PRO A 41 -18.63 -19.92 26.95
C PRO A 41 -17.84 -18.80 26.24
N THR A 42 -17.17 -19.09 25.13
CA THR A 42 -16.50 -18.11 24.25
C THR A 42 -17.43 -17.08 23.59
N MET A 43 -18.64 -17.48 23.17
CA MET A 43 -19.66 -16.59 22.60
C MET A 43 -20.25 -15.67 23.67
N LEU A 44 -20.40 -16.17 24.90
CA LEU A 44 -20.82 -15.36 26.06
C LEU A 44 -19.74 -14.36 26.50
N LEU A 45 -18.46 -14.68 26.32
CA LEU A 45 -17.36 -13.71 26.51
C LEU A 45 -17.37 -12.59 25.45
N ALA A 46 -17.72 -12.89 24.20
CA ALA A 46 -17.80 -11.89 23.13
C ALA A 46 -18.91 -10.86 23.35
N ALA A 47 -20.00 -11.25 24.02
CA ALA A 47 -21.15 -10.40 24.32
C ALA A 47 -20.97 -9.52 25.59
N ARG A 48 -19.85 -9.64 26.32
CA ARG A 48 -19.64 -8.85 27.54
C ARG A 48 -19.36 -7.39 27.23
N VAL A 49 -20.11 -6.50 27.90
CA VAL A 49 -19.82 -5.07 27.96
C VAL A 49 -18.41 -4.86 28.53
N ARG A 50 -17.58 -4.06 27.84
CA ARG A 50 -16.20 -3.78 28.27
C ARG A 50 -16.24 -3.11 29.65
N LYS A 51 -15.58 -3.70 30.65
CA LYS A 51 -15.37 -3.04 31.94
C LYS A 51 -14.22 -2.04 31.81
N VAL A 52 -14.45 -0.81 32.29
CA VAL A 52 -13.51 0.33 32.29
C VAL A 52 -12.37 0.14 33.30
N SER A 53 -12.54 -0.76 34.28
CA SER A 53 -11.54 -1.05 35.31
C SER A 53 -11.30 -2.56 35.46
N GLY A 54 -10.01 -2.93 35.56
CA GLY A 54 -9.53 -4.30 35.74
C GLY A 54 -8.57 -4.76 34.63
N GLY A 55 -7.33 -5.07 34.99
CA GLY A 55 -6.22 -5.43 34.07
C GLY A 55 -6.44 -6.67 33.19
N PHE A 56 -7.51 -7.45 33.43
CA PHE A 56 -7.93 -8.57 32.58
C PHE A 56 -8.89 -8.13 31.45
N SER A 57 -9.74 -7.13 31.69
CA SER A 57 -10.72 -6.60 30.71
C SER A 57 -10.07 -5.62 29.71
N THR A 58 -9.07 -4.86 30.15
CA THR A 58 -8.32 -3.91 29.30
C THR A 58 -7.38 -4.60 28.30
N LYS A 59 -7.08 -5.90 28.49
CA LYS A 59 -6.30 -6.74 27.57
C LYS A 59 -7.14 -7.38 26.45
N GLY A 60 -8.46 -7.11 26.40
CA GLY A 60 -9.30 -7.50 25.27
C GLY A 60 -8.88 -6.74 24.02
N GLY A 61 -8.03 -7.34 23.18
CA GLY A 61 -7.39 -6.75 22.01
C GLY A 61 -8.29 -6.23 20.88
N SER A 62 -9.59 -6.02 21.13
CA SER A 62 -10.57 -5.58 20.13
C SER A 62 -10.26 -4.19 19.57
N TYR A 63 -9.86 -3.20 20.39
CA TYR A 63 -9.59 -1.85 19.88
C TYR A 63 -8.32 -1.79 19.01
N ALA A 64 -7.23 -2.42 19.43
CA ALA A 64 -6.00 -2.48 18.64
C ALA A 64 -6.22 -3.22 17.31
N GLN A 65 -7.05 -4.27 17.30
CA GLN A 65 -7.43 -4.97 16.08
C GLN A 65 -8.33 -4.12 15.16
N ILE A 66 -9.28 -3.38 15.73
CA ILE A 66 -10.11 -2.42 14.98
C ILE A 66 -9.23 -1.34 14.37
N ALA A 67 -8.33 -0.73 15.14
CA ALA A 67 -7.39 0.29 14.68
C ALA A 67 -6.47 -0.23 13.57
N SER A 68 -5.96 -1.46 13.71
CA SER A 68 -5.14 -2.07 12.66
C SER A 68 -5.93 -2.36 11.37
N LYS A 69 -7.20 -2.76 11.47
CA LYS A 69 -8.06 -2.95 10.30
C LYS A 69 -8.44 -1.62 9.65
N SER A 70 -8.71 -0.59 10.45
CA SER A 70 -9.00 0.75 9.91
C SER A 70 -7.79 1.35 9.21
N ASP A 71 -6.58 1.21 9.76
CA ASP A 71 -5.34 1.68 9.13
C ASP A 71 -5.10 0.97 7.78
N LYS A 72 -5.31 -0.34 7.71
CA LYS A 72 -5.26 -1.10 6.43
C LYS A 72 -6.25 -0.57 5.40
N TYR A 73 -7.48 -0.29 5.82
CA TYR A 73 -8.50 0.25 4.94
C TYR A 73 -8.13 1.65 4.44
N LEU A 74 -7.65 2.54 5.32
CA LEU A 74 -7.16 3.88 4.97
C LEU A 74 -5.99 3.80 3.99
N ALA A 75 -5.02 2.92 4.23
CA ALA A 75 -3.91 2.72 3.31
C ALA A 75 -4.38 2.24 1.93
N GLN A 76 -5.40 1.38 1.87
CA GLN A 76 -5.99 0.94 0.61
C GLN A 76 -6.71 2.07 -0.12
N THR A 77 -7.49 2.90 0.57
CA THR A 77 -8.20 4.01 -0.07
C THR A 77 -7.24 5.07 -0.60
N ILE A 78 -6.19 5.42 0.14
CA ILE A 78 -5.12 6.33 -0.30
C ILE A 78 -4.46 5.79 -1.58
N ASN A 79 -4.05 4.52 -1.58
CA ASN A 79 -3.46 3.89 -2.76
C ASN A 79 -4.41 3.89 -3.97
N GLN A 80 -5.71 3.66 -3.76
CA GLN A 80 -6.69 3.72 -4.85
C GLN A 80 -6.83 5.13 -5.40
N GLN A 81 -6.83 6.16 -4.55
CA GLN A 81 -6.89 7.56 -4.97
C GLN A 81 -5.69 7.93 -5.85
N TYR A 82 -4.46 7.61 -5.44
CA TYR A 82 -3.28 7.88 -6.25
C TYR A 82 -3.24 7.06 -7.55
N LYS A 83 -3.73 5.82 -7.54
CA LYS A 83 -3.85 5.01 -8.77
C LYS A 83 -4.86 5.60 -9.77
N ARG A 84 -5.91 6.28 -9.31
CA ARG A 84 -6.86 6.97 -10.19
C ARG A 84 -6.20 8.11 -10.97
N VAL A 85 -5.17 8.76 -10.41
CA VAL A 85 -4.40 9.80 -11.11
C VAL A 85 -3.72 9.23 -12.36
N ALA A 86 -3.21 8.01 -12.30
CA ALA A 86 -2.57 7.35 -13.44
C ALA A 86 -3.58 6.92 -14.55
N ALA A 87 -4.87 6.84 -14.23
CA ALA A 87 -5.93 6.43 -15.17
C ALA A 87 -7.11 7.42 -15.17
N ALA A 88 -6.82 8.73 -15.16
CA ALA A 88 -7.83 9.77 -14.99
C ALA A 88 -8.92 9.77 -16.09
N GLY A 89 -8.57 9.40 -17.32
CA GLY A 89 -9.50 9.30 -18.45
C GLY A 89 -10.23 7.96 -18.58
N GLY A 90 -10.15 7.08 -17.57
CA GLY A 90 -10.73 5.72 -17.62
C GLY A 90 -9.93 4.71 -18.44
N VAL A 91 -8.89 5.16 -19.15
CA VAL A 91 -7.94 4.32 -19.89
C VAL A 91 -6.63 4.23 -19.10
N TYR A 92 -6.10 3.01 -18.95
CA TYR A 92 -4.82 2.79 -18.28
C TYR A 92 -3.65 3.35 -19.11
N ASN A 93 -2.79 4.12 -18.47
CA ASN A 93 -1.58 4.65 -19.10
C ASN A 93 -0.43 3.62 -19.11
N VAL A 94 0.67 3.98 -19.79
CA VAL A 94 1.89 3.14 -19.89
C VAL A 94 2.53 2.82 -18.52
N GLN A 95 2.35 3.69 -17.53
CA GLN A 95 2.88 3.51 -16.17
C GLN A 95 2.21 2.34 -15.44
N CYS A 96 0.93 2.07 -15.71
CA CYS A 96 0.19 0.97 -15.09
C CYS A 96 0.49 -0.40 -15.72
N THR A 97 1.46 -0.52 -16.64
CA THR A 97 1.69 -1.80 -17.30
C THR A 97 2.53 -2.74 -16.44
N GLU A 98 1.91 -3.84 -16.04
CA GLU A 98 2.52 -4.82 -15.16
C GLU A 98 3.47 -5.79 -15.88
N GLY A 99 3.28 -6.07 -17.17
CA GLY A 99 4.18 -6.95 -17.92
C GLY A 99 4.00 -6.81 -19.43
N SER A 100 5.04 -7.17 -20.18
CA SER A 100 5.00 -7.24 -21.65
C SER A 100 4.79 -8.66 -22.18
N VAL A 101 5.21 -9.68 -21.42
CA VAL A 101 5.09 -11.10 -21.79
C VAL A 101 3.95 -11.75 -21.00
N SER A 102 3.27 -12.72 -21.60
CA SER A 102 2.27 -13.54 -20.92
C SER A 102 2.85 -14.17 -19.65
N GLY A 103 2.11 -14.11 -18.54
CA GLY A 103 2.54 -14.63 -17.24
C GLY A 103 3.37 -13.67 -16.39
N MET A 104 4.00 -12.62 -16.96
CA MET A 104 4.84 -11.69 -16.19
C MET A 104 4.08 -10.91 -15.11
N ALA A 105 2.80 -10.61 -15.34
CA ALA A 105 1.95 -9.98 -14.32
C ALA A 105 1.78 -10.86 -13.07
N GLU A 106 1.64 -12.18 -13.27
CA GLU A 106 1.51 -13.13 -12.17
C GLU A 106 2.83 -13.29 -11.41
N TYR A 107 3.96 -13.30 -12.12
CA TYR A 107 5.29 -13.26 -11.49
C TYR A 107 5.50 -12.00 -10.64
N LYS A 108 5.10 -10.82 -11.14
CA LYS A 108 5.14 -9.58 -10.35
C LYS A 108 4.25 -9.66 -9.11
N ARG A 109 3.07 -10.27 -9.22
CA ARG A 109 2.18 -10.49 -8.07
C ARG A 109 2.84 -11.37 -7.01
N ILE A 110 3.47 -12.47 -7.41
CA ILE A 110 4.20 -13.36 -6.50
C ILE A 110 5.37 -12.61 -5.85
N ALA A 111 6.19 -11.92 -6.64
CA ALA A 111 7.31 -11.13 -6.13
C ALA A 111 6.86 -10.06 -5.11
N ALA A 112 5.76 -9.35 -5.39
CA ALA A 112 5.19 -8.36 -4.49
C ALA A 112 4.72 -8.99 -3.16
N LYS A 113 4.06 -10.15 -3.19
CA LYS A 113 3.65 -10.88 -1.98
C LYS A 113 4.85 -11.35 -1.17
N THR A 114 5.91 -11.82 -1.83
CA THR A 114 7.11 -12.28 -1.13
C THR A 114 7.89 -11.11 -0.51
N ARG A 115 7.92 -9.95 -1.16
CA ARG A 115 8.47 -8.71 -0.56
C ARG A 115 7.68 -8.29 0.68
N ALA A 116 6.35 -8.25 0.58
CA ALA A 116 5.49 -7.94 1.73
C ALA A 116 5.69 -8.92 2.90
N PHE A 117 5.92 -10.21 2.61
CA PHE A 117 6.25 -11.19 3.64
C PHE A 117 7.61 -10.91 4.31
N ARG A 118 8.64 -10.55 3.53
CA ARG A 118 9.95 -10.15 4.07
C ARG A 118 9.90 -8.87 4.88
N ASP A 119 9.06 -7.91 4.51
CA ASP A 119 8.84 -6.70 5.31
C ASP A 119 8.33 -7.01 6.73
N LEU A 120 7.52 -8.07 6.88
CA LEU A 120 7.08 -8.53 8.20
C LEU A 120 8.20 -9.14 9.03
N GLN A 121 9.27 -9.64 8.40
CA GLN A 121 10.43 -10.25 9.05
C GLN A 121 11.48 -9.24 9.51
N LYS A 122 11.32 -7.95 9.21
CA LYS A 122 12.18 -6.87 9.72
C LYS A 122 12.29 -6.92 11.25
N THR A 123 13.47 -6.59 11.77
CA THR A 123 13.70 -6.50 13.21
C THR A 123 12.84 -5.38 13.82
N PRO A 124 12.54 -5.42 15.13
CA PRO A 124 11.77 -4.36 15.78
C PRO A 124 12.40 -2.96 15.57
N SER A 125 13.73 -2.85 15.69
CA SER A 125 14.45 -1.59 15.46
C SER A 125 14.22 -1.05 14.05
N GLN A 126 14.29 -1.89 13.02
CA GLN A 126 14.02 -1.50 11.65
C GLN A 126 12.56 -1.06 11.45
N LYS A 127 11.61 -1.74 12.08
CA LYS A 127 10.18 -1.37 12.02
C LYS A 127 9.92 -0.01 12.66
N TYR A 128 10.52 0.27 13.81
CA TYR A 128 10.39 1.58 14.46
C TYR A 128 11.11 2.68 13.68
N GLY A 129 12.29 2.39 13.11
CA GLY A 129 12.99 3.30 12.20
C GLY A 129 12.11 3.68 11.01
N ASP A 130 11.58 2.69 10.28
CA ASP A 130 10.67 2.91 9.15
C ASP A 130 9.41 3.69 9.59
N LEU A 131 8.84 3.38 10.76
CA LEU A 131 7.65 4.06 11.28
C LEU A 131 7.88 5.56 11.49
N TYR A 132 8.93 5.94 12.23
CA TYR A 132 9.17 7.35 12.53
C TYR A 132 9.58 8.14 11.31
N ALA A 133 10.30 7.50 10.40
CA ALA A 133 10.82 8.13 9.22
C ALA A 133 9.73 8.30 8.12
N MET A 134 8.80 7.35 8.00
CA MET A 134 7.58 7.53 7.21
C MET A 134 6.65 8.59 7.81
N ARG A 135 6.57 8.66 9.14
CA ARG A 135 5.74 9.66 9.82
C ARG A 135 6.25 11.08 9.56
N SER A 136 7.55 11.33 9.72
CA SER A 136 8.13 12.65 9.42
C SER A 136 7.95 13.02 7.96
N ALA A 137 8.21 12.09 7.03
CA ALA A 137 7.99 12.31 5.60
C ALA A 137 6.52 12.61 5.27
N SER A 138 5.57 11.91 5.90
CA SER A 138 4.14 12.13 5.65
C SER A 138 3.66 13.51 6.11
N ILE A 139 4.24 14.06 7.19
CA ILE A 139 3.95 15.41 7.68
C ILE A 139 4.47 16.47 6.69
N GLN A 140 5.68 16.29 6.16
CA GLN A 140 6.22 17.18 5.13
C GLN A 140 5.31 17.23 3.88
N VAL A 141 4.73 16.09 3.53
CA VAL A 141 3.81 15.95 2.39
C VAL A 141 2.40 16.49 2.68
N ALA A 142 1.97 16.52 3.94
CA ALA A 142 0.66 17.06 4.34
C ALA A 142 0.59 18.60 4.25
N HIS A 143 1.70 19.28 3.95
CA HIS A 143 1.76 20.72 3.71
C HIS A 143 1.08 21.59 4.79
N GLY A 144 1.20 21.21 6.07
CA GLY A 144 0.64 21.96 7.21
C GLY A 144 -0.84 21.69 7.50
N CYS A 145 -1.45 20.71 6.84
CA CYS A 145 -2.84 20.33 7.10
C CYS A 145 -2.95 19.58 8.44
N HIS A 146 -3.43 20.26 9.49
CA HIS A 146 -3.50 19.70 10.85
C HIS A 146 -4.29 18.38 10.94
N THR A 147 -5.39 18.25 10.19
CA THR A 147 -6.23 17.04 10.20
C THR A 147 -5.53 15.86 9.54
N GLU A 148 -4.85 16.08 8.42
CA GLU A 148 -4.06 15.07 7.73
C GLU A 148 -2.88 14.63 8.60
N GLU A 149 -2.13 15.58 9.16
CA GLU A 149 -1.01 15.28 10.06
C GLU A 149 -1.45 14.41 11.24
N LYS A 150 -2.56 14.76 11.90
CA LYS A 150 -3.11 13.95 13.00
C LYS A 150 -3.52 12.55 12.54
N MET A 151 -4.09 12.42 11.35
CA MET A 151 -4.46 11.10 10.81
C MET A 151 -3.24 10.25 10.49
N LEU A 152 -2.21 10.83 9.86
CA LEU A 152 -0.99 10.14 9.45
C LEU A 152 -0.12 9.73 10.66
N VAL A 153 -0.09 10.55 11.71
CA VAL A 153 0.62 10.23 12.96
C VAL A 153 0.01 9.00 13.66
N ASN A 154 -1.31 8.86 13.64
CA ASN A 154 -2.03 7.78 14.32
C ASN A 154 -2.12 6.49 13.49
N ASN A 155 -1.96 6.57 12.16
CA ASN A 155 -2.17 5.48 11.22
C ASN A 155 -0.88 5.24 10.39
N PRO A 156 0.05 4.40 10.87
CA PRO A 156 1.37 4.25 10.25
C PRO A 156 1.33 3.61 8.85
N GLN A 157 0.39 2.71 8.56
CA GLN A 157 0.27 2.14 7.21
C GLN A 157 -0.29 3.16 6.22
N ALA A 158 -1.25 3.97 6.66
CA ALA A 158 -1.75 5.10 5.89
C ALA A 158 -0.61 6.10 5.57
N ALA A 159 0.22 6.46 6.56
CA ALA A 159 1.37 7.33 6.35
C ALA A 159 2.36 6.80 5.30
N ALA A 160 2.73 5.53 5.40
CA ALA A 160 3.60 4.90 4.40
C ALA A 160 2.97 4.89 3.00
N SER A 161 1.67 4.57 2.89
CA SER A 161 0.95 4.58 1.62
C SER A 161 0.80 5.99 1.03
N TYR A 162 0.71 7.02 1.87
CA TYR A 162 0.59 8.41 1.44
C TYR A 162 1.88 8.88 0.78
N VAL A 163 3.02 8.65 1.45
CA VAL A 163 4.36 9.00 0.91
C VAL A 163 4.65 8.23 -0.37
N VAL A 164 4.45 6.91 -0.38
CA VAL A 164 4.72 6.09 -1.56
C VAL A 164 3.74 6.43 -2.70
N GLY A 165 2.46 6.57 -2.39
CA GLY A 165 1.41 6.90 -3.35
C GLY A 165 1.63 8.25 -4.03
N GLN A 166 2.02 9.28 -3.27
CA GLN A 166 2.35 10.58 -3.82
C GLN A 166 3.56 10.51 -4.76
N ARG A 167 4.65 9.84 -4.34
CA ARG A 167 5.87 9.72 -5.16
C ARG A 167 5.61 8.96 -6.46
N GLU A 168 4.76 7.94 -6.41
CA GLU A 168 4.32 7.17 -7.57
C GLU A 168 3.43 8.00 -8.52
N ALA A 169 2.47 8.76 -7.97
CA ALA A 169 1.59 9.62 -8.76
C ALA A 169 2.35 10.80 -9.41
N MET A 170 3.26 11.43 -8.68
CA MET A 170 4.07 12.56 -9.15
C MET A 170 5.30 12.15 -9.97
N ARG A 171 5.58 10.84 -10.09
CA ARG A 171 6.74 10.27 -10.80
C ARG A 171 8.09 10.76 -10.29
N GLN A 172 8.20 10.88 -8.97
CA GLN A 172 9.41 11.36 -8.29
C GLN A 172 10.40 10.23 -7.95
N CYS A 173 10.03 8.97 -8.16
CA CYS A 173 10.89 7.82 -7.87
C CYS A 173 12.01 7.63 -8.91
N VAL A 174 13.15 7.07 -8.49
CA VAL A 174 14.26 6.61 -9.36
C VAL A 174 13.80 5.82 -10.58
N ARG A 175 12.75 4.99 -10.45
CA ARG A 175 12.22 4.20 -11.59
C ARG A 175 11.74 5.07 -12.76
N TYR A 176 11.28 6.29 -12.49
CA TYR A 176 10.81 7.23 -13.51
C TYR A 176 11.88 8.23 -13.93
N ALA A 177 13.03 8.25 -13.26
CA ALA A 177 14.12 9.14 -13.59
C ALA A 177 14.76 8.71 -14.92
N THR A 178 14.83 9.65 -15.86
CA THR A 178 15.46 9.46 -17.17
C THR A 178 16.57 10.50 -17.30
N PRO A 179 17.83 10.15 -16.99
CA PRO A 179 18.94 11.09 -17.10
C PRO A 179 19.15 11.49 -18.56
N GLU A 180 19.40 12.77 -18.80
CA GLU A 180 19.55 13.33 -20.16
C GLU A 180 21.02 13.46 -20.57
N SER A 181 21.93 13.38 -19.61
CA SER A 181 23.36 13.48 -19.84
C SER A 181 24.14 12.37 -19.12
N THR A 182 25.36 12.13 -19.58
CA THR A 182 26.30 11.19 -18.96
C THR A 182 26.68 11.59 -17.55
N GLU A 183 26.81 12.89 -17.30
CA GLU A 183 27.11 13.48 -16.00
C GLU A 183 25.94 13.29 -15.03
N GLU A 184 24.71 13.55 -15.49
CA GLU A 184 23.51 13.37 -14.68
C GLU A 184 23.34 11.91 -14.26
N ASN A 185 23.56 10.97 -15.20
CA ASN A 185 23.52 9.55 -14.89
C ASN A 185 24.59 9.16 -13.86
N TYR A 186 25.81 9.69 -14.00
CA TYR A 186 26.88 9.47 -13.03
C TYR A 186 26.51 10.02 -11.65
N ILE A 187 26.04 11.25 -11.55
CA ILE A 187 25.65 11.88 -10.28
C ILE A 187 24.51 11.10 -9.62
N ALA A 188 23.45 10.77 -10.37
CA ALA A 188 22.33 9.99 -9.86
C ALA A 188 22.77 8.61 -9.34
N SER A 189 23.69 7.94 -10.03
CA SER A 189 24.26 6.67 -9.56
C SER A 189 25.02 6.82 -8.24
N LYS A 190 25.78 7.91 -8.07
CA LYS A 190 26.55 8.16 -6.83
C LYS A 190 25.66 8.51 -5.65
N VAL A 191 24.60 9.29 -5.87
CA VAL A 191 23.61 9.56 -4.83
C VAL A 191 22.91 8.27 -4.43
N GLN A 192 22.48 7.44 -5.39
CA GLN A 192 21.88 6.14 -5.09
C GLN A 192 22.84 5.22 -4.32
N ASP A 193 24.11 5.14 -4.71
CA ASP A 193 25.15 4.37 -4.00
C ASP A 193 25.29 4.84 -2.54
N GLN A 194 25.30 6.15 -2.31
CA GLN A 194 25.39 6.72 -0.96
C GLN A 194 24.15 6.37 -0.12
N MET A 195 22.95 6.45 -0.70
CA MET A 195 21.70 6.08 -0.02
C MET A 195 21.68 4.58 0.33
N LEU A 196 22.10 3.71 -0.59
CA LEU A 196 22.16 2.27 -0.34
C LEU A 196 23.21 1.89 0.72
N LYS A 197 24.37 2.56 0.73
CA LYS A 197 25.39 2.37 1.77
C LYS A 197 24.88 2.74 3.16
N ALA A 198 24.06 3.79 3.27
CA ALA A 198 23.45 4.18 4.54
C ALA A 198 22.49 3.11 5.09
N VAL A 199 21.82 2.36 4.21
CA VAL A 199 20.89 1.28 4.60
C VAL A 199 21.63 0.01 5.04
N ALA A 200 22.80 -0.27 4.47
CA ALA A 200 23.60 -1.46 4.75
C ALA A 200 25.06 -1.10 5.13
N PRO A 201 25.28 -0.45 6.29
CA PRO A 201 26.61 0.06 6.67
C PRO A 201 27.66 -1.04 6.91
N TYR A 202 27.23 -2.26 7.23
CA TYR A 202 28.11 -3.39 7.56
C TYR A 202 28.37 -4.34 6.38
N GLY A 203 27.94 -4.00 5.17
CA GLY A 203 28.17 -4.81 3.96
C GLY A 203 27.34 -6.10 3.87
N VAL A 204 26.48 -6.39 4.86
CA VAL A 204 25.54 -7.51 4.82
C VAL A 204 24.24 -7.06 4.15
N PHE A 205 23.83 -7.77 3.10
CA PHE A 205 22.56 -7.52 2.41
C PHE A 205 21.38 -7.98 3.27
N THR A 206 20.62 -7.03 3.82
CA THR A 206 19.50 -7.32 4.73
C THR A 206 18.12 -7.02 4.13
N ARG A 207 18.05 -6.16 3.10
CA ARG A 207 16.78 -5.72 2.47
C ARG A 207 16.68 -6.03 0.97
N CYS A 208 17.77 -5.85 0.23
CA CYS A 208 17.78 -5.99 -1.22
C CYS A 208 17.71 -7.47 -1.62
N THR A 209 16.66 -7.83 -2.38
CA THR A 209 16.48 -9.21 -2.86
C THR A 209 15.83 -9.24 -4.24
N ASP A 210 16.55 -9.75 -5.23
CA ASP A 210 16.08 -9.78 -6.63
C ASP A 210 15.32 -11.07 -6.97
N GLY A 211 15.47 -12.12 -6.16
CA GLY A 211 14.77 -13.39 -6.33
C GLY A 211 14.69 -14.20 -5.05
N THR A 212 13.70 -15.08 -4.98
CA THR A 212 13.49 -16.04 -3.87
C THR A 212 13.50 -17.46 -4.36
N VAL A 213 13.23 -17.66 -5.64
CA VAL A 213 13.24 -18.96 -6.33
C VAL A 213 14.07 -18.87 -7.61
N LYS A 214 14.47 -20.03 -8.13
CA LYS A 214 15.23 -20.15 -9.38
C LYS A 214 14.49 -19.43 -10.52
N GLY A 215 15.23 -18.65 -11.33
CA GLY A 215 14.69 -17.92 -12.48
C GLY A 215 14.07 -16.56 -12.16
N GLN A 216 13.64 -16.32 -10.92
CA GLN A 216 12.93 -15.08 -10.57
C GLN A 216 13.79 -13.81 -10.73
N ALA A 217 15.10 -13.89 -10.46
CA ALA A 217 15.98 -12.74 -10.63
C ALA A 217 16.05 -12.28 -12.11
N GLU A 218 16.04 -13.23 -13.04
CA GLU A 218 16.05 -12.93 -14.47
C GLU A 218 14.71 -12.36 -14.94
N GLU A 219 13.60 -12.90 -14.44
CA GLU A 219 12.27 -12.33 -14.70
C GLU A 219 12.13 -10.90 -14.17
N MET A 220 12.69 -10.62 -12.98
CA MET A 220 12.73 -9.29 -12.40
C MET A 220 13.61 -8.33 -13.22
N ARG A 221 14.71 -8.81 -13.78
CA ARG A 221 15.56 -8.06 -14.73
C ARG A 221 14.76 -7.67 -15.98
N VAL A 222 14.09 -8.62 -16.61
CA VAL A 222 13.24 -8.37 -17.80
C VAL A 222 12.13 -7.38 -17.48
N ALA A 223 11.48 -7.54 -16.32
CA ALA A 223 10.44 -6.64 -15.86
C ALA A 223 10.94 -5.21 -15.60
N ALA A 224 12.15 -5.05 -15.06
CA ALA A 224 12.79 -3.75 -14.83
C ALA A 224 13.16 -3.06 -16.14
N LEU A 225 13.72 -3.78 -17.11
CA LEU A 225 14.05 -3.25 -18.43
C LEU A 225 12.80 -2.81 -19.22
N ASN A 226 11.71 -3.57 -19.13
CA ASN A 226 10.44 -3.15 -19.71
C ASN A 226 9.90 -1.87 -19.03
N ALA A 227 10.07 -1.74 -17.71
CA ALA A 227 9.67 -0.52 -17.00
C ALA A 227 10.50 0.69 -17.44
N SER A 228 11.83 0.57 -17.57
CA SER A 228 12.70 1.67 -18.03
C SER A 228 12.44 2.05 -19.49
N TYR A 229 12.07 1.09 -20.33
CA TYR A 229 11.67 1.39 -21.71
C TYR A 229 10.35 2.18 -21.75
N ARG A 230 9.35 1.79 -20.94
CA ARG A 230 8.05 2.48 -20.90
C ARG A 230 8.08 3.85 -20.26
N THR A 231 9.01 4.11 -19.33
CA THR A 231 9.14 5.44 -18.73
C THR A 231 9.53 6.48 -19.79
N GLN A 232 10.36 6.09 -20.77
CA GLN A 232 10.75 6.92 -21.90
C GLN A 232 9.64 7.12 -22.94
N GLN A 233 8.61 6.26 -22.96
CA GLN A 233 7.46 6.36 -23.86
C GLN A 233 6.36 7.30 -23.34
N ALA A 234 6.55 7.94 -22.18
CA ALA A 234 5.59 8.92 -21.69
C ALA A 234 5.51 10.13 -22.64
N SER A 235 4.37 10.83 -22.63
CA SER A 235 4.22 12.04 -23.44
C SER A 235 5.19 13.12 -22.99
N ALA A 236 5.59 13.99 -23.93
CA ALA A 236 6.55 15.07 -23.66
C ALA A 236 6.13 15.96 -22.48
N GLY A 237 4.84 16.28 -22.37
CA GLY A 237 4.31 17.05 -21.24
C GLY A 237 4.46 16.33 -19.89
N THR A 238 4.28 15.01 -19.85
CA THR A 238 4.50 14.25 -18.61
C THR A 238 5.99 14.11 -18.28
N LEU A 239 6.86 13.96 -19.28
CA LEU A 239 8.31 13.96 -19.10
C LEU A 239 8.84 15.33 -18.62
N ALA A 240 8.24 16.43 -19.05
CA ALA A 240 8.57 17.76 -18.53
C ALA A 240 8.08 17.91 -17.07
N GLN A 241 6.83 17.56 -16.79
CA GLN A 241 6.26 17.68 -15.44
C GLN A 241 7.01 16.84 -14.40
N GLN A 242 7.41 15.60 -14.75
CA GLN A 242 8.14 14.75 -13.81
C GLN A 242 9.49 15.36 -13.42
N LYS A 243 10.20 16.07 -14.31
CA LYS A 243 11.48 16.72 -13.98
C LYS A 243 11.27 17.81 -12.93
N TYR A 244 10.28 18.68 -13.13
CA TYR A 244 9.94 19.70 -12.14
C TYR A 244 9.54 19.07 -10.80
N ASN A 245 8.76 17.99 -10.83
CA ASN A 245 8.36 17.28 -9.62
C ASN A 245 9.57 16.64 -8.91
N GLN A 246 10.52 16.08 -9.65
CA GLN A 246 11.74 15.47 -9.11
C GLN A 246 12.66 16.52 -8.48
N SER A 247 12.90 17.65 -9.15
CA SER A 247 13.66 18.77 -8.59
C SER A 247 13.00 19.39 -7.36
N ALA A 248 11.66 19.54 -7.37
CA ALA A 248 10.92 20.00 -6.18
C ALA A 248 11.08 19.03 -5.01
N PHE A 249 11.01 17.73 -5.27
CA PHE A 249 11.26 16.70 -4.27
C PHE A 249 12.70 16.76 -3.73
N GLY A 250 13.72 16.79 -4.59
CA GLY A 250 15.12 16.89 -4.15
C GLY A 250 15.39 18.13 -3.30
N ARG A 251 14.85 19.30 -3.68
CA ARG A 251 14.96 20.52 -2.87
C ARG A 251 14.33 20.37 -1.48
N SER A 252 13.19 19.69 -1.38
CA SER A 252 12.60 19.41 -0.05
C SER A 252 13.47 18.51 0.82
N GLN A 253 14.34 17.68 0.22
CA GLN A 253 15.29 16.82 0.94
C GLN A 253 16.62 17.52 1.26
N ALA A 254 16.99 18.54 0.48
CA ALA A 254 18.19 19.35 0.68
C ALA A 254 18.09 20.30 1.90
N ASN A 255 16.90 20.44 2.51
CA ASN A 255 16.68 21.14 3.78
C ASN A 255 17.32 22.56 3.88
N GLY A 256 17.34 23.33 2.78
CA GLY A 256 17.88 24.70 2.77
C GLY A 256 19.38 24.80 2.47
N CYS A 257 20.05 23.71 2.10
CA CYS A 257 21.44 23.76 1.65
C CYS A 257 21.52 24.22 0.18
N ASN A 258 21.93 25.48 -0.04
CA ASN A 258 22.03 26.10 -1.37
C ASN A 258 22.78 25.25 -2.41
N TYR A 259 23.86 24.56 -2.02
CA TYR A 259 24.61 23.69 -2.91
C TYR A 259 23.78 22.48 -3.37
N GLU A 260 23.12 21.81 -2.44
CA GLU A 260 22.29 20.63 -2.71
C GLU A 260 21.03 21.01 -3.50
N GLU A 261 20.41 22.15 -3.19
CA GLU A 261 19.26 22.67 -3.93
C GLU A 261 19.62 23.02 -5.38
N CYS A 262 20.80 23.60 -5.60
CA CYS A 262 21.31 23.88 -6.94
C CYS A 262 21.50 22.57 -7.73
N LEU A 263 22.17 21.58 -7.13
CA LEU A 263 22.34 20.26 -7.75
C LEU A 263 21.00 19.58 -8.08
N CYS A 264 20.02 19.63 -7.17
CA CYS A 264 18.68 19.05 -7.40
C CYS A 264 17.91 19.75 -8.53
N THR A 265 18.17 21.05 -8.72
CA THR A 265 17.51 21.84 -9.77
C THR A 265 18.18 21.64 -11.12
N THR A 266 19.50 21.50 -11.16
CA THR A 266 20.27 21.25 -12.39
C THR A 266 20.13 19.80 -12.88
N TYR A 267 20.08 18.83 -11.96
CA TYR A 267 20.07 17.39 -12.26
C TYR A 267 18.82 16.71 -11.66
N PRO A 268 17.64 16.81 -12.31
CA PRO A 268 16.39 16.24 -11.80
C PRO A 268 16.44 14.72 -11.58
N ALA A 269 17.16 13.95 -12.39
CA ALA A 269 17.28 12.51 -12.18
C ALA A 269 18.10 12.19 -10.91
N ALA A 270 19.09 13.02 -10.56
CA ALA A 270 19.79 12.93 -9.28
C ALA A 270 18.84 13.30 -8.12
N ALA A 271 17.98 14.30 -8.29
CA ALA A 271 16.96 14.65 -7.30
C ALA A 271 15.97 13.50 -7.03
N ALA A 272 15.62 12.70 -8.04
CA ALA A 272 14.79 11.51 -7.87
C ALA A 272 15.46 10.38 -7.06
N SER A 273 16.80 10.42 -6.96
CA SER A 273 17.62 9.39 -6.29
C SER A 273 17.77 9.56 -4.79
N PHE A 274 17.25 10.65 -4.20
CA PHE A 274 17.10 10.82 -2.76
C PHE A 274 16.06 9.83 -2.20
N GLN A 275 16.50 8.60 -1.95
CA GLN A 275 15.67 7.54 -1.40
C GLN A 275 16.15 7.16 0.00
N TYR A 276 15.63 7.88 0.99
CA TYR A 276 15.75 7.48 2.41
C TYR A 276 14.92 6.23 2.74
N TYR A 277 13.93 5.92 1.92
CA TYR A 277 12.96 4.84 2.16
C TYR A 277 12.77 4.00 0.91
N GLN A 278 13.32 2.78 0.92
CA GLN A 278 12.96 1.74 -0.03
C GLN A 278 12.16 0.67 0.70
N ASN A 279 10.94 0.42 0.22
CA ASN A 279 10.23 -0.85 0.39
C ASN A 279 10.46 -1.69 -0.87
#